data_AF-A0A9P1EYA2-F1
#
_entry.id   AF-A0A9P1EYA2-F1
#
_cell.length_a   1.000
_cell.length_b   1.000
_cell.length_c   1.000
_cell.angle_alpha   90.00
_cell.angle_beta   90.00
_cell.angle_gamma   90.00
#
_symmetry.space_group_name_H-M   'P 1'
#
loop_
_entity.id
_entity.type
_entity.pdbx_description
1 polymer ?
#
loop_
_entity_poly.entity_id
_entity_poly.type
_entity_poly.pdbx_seq_one_letter_code
_entity_poly.pdbx_strand_id
1 'polypeptide(L)'
;MLIRNWKDFNSGFFRIVIADYCFNLFTYLNSMVTLRVPNGTCKSCALADFFEDLGKENQNKTADFLYIFYFFHFGNAYFQYSMTTLMSLNRATSIFFYFSNEKIWKVVFPTTIGLMIVIAVWFTRTILASVPYYMYNESLDIYSITADTDILSAYWNVIRYMAFAVLSSVILNTSSVMKLKLMQQKLSTVERNLLFATITSSFVQCAAAANTFLLQLDLKRTTLWGQFAQLMLPFSSDFLTISQPYILIFLSSKVRTAMANMYFSKNSKVNVMFTKTNE
;
A
#
# COMPACT_ATOMS: atom_id res chain seq x y z
N MET A 1 -2.11 11.75 -14.63
CA MET A 1 -2.76 12.99 -14.17
C MET A 1 -1.97 13.70 -13.08
N LEU A 2 -1.86 13.13 -11.88
CA LEU A 2 -1.16 13.75 -10.75
C LEU A 2 0.34 14.02 -11.03
N ILE A 3 1.02 13.09 -11.69
CA ILE A 3 2.43 13.25 -12.09
C ILE A 3 2.59 14.33 -13.17
N ARG A 4 1.67 14.40 -14.14
CA ARG A 4 1.74 15.37 -15.26
C ARG A 4 1.56 16.82 -14.79
N ASN A 5 0.73 17.04 -13.78
CA ASN A 5 0.42 18.37 -13.23
C ASN A 5 1.01 18.56 -11.82
N TRP A 6 2.08 17.83 -11.47
CA TRP A 6 2.60 17.82 -10.09
C TRP A 6 3.02 19.21 -9.58
N LYS A 7 3.41 20.10 -10.48
CA LYS A 7 3.75 21.51 -10.17
C LYS A 7 2.54 22.34 -9.72
N ASP A 8 1.34 21.98 -10.17
CA ASP A 8 0.09 22.68 -9.82
C ASP A 8 -0.48 22.21 -8.47
N PHE A 9 -0.03 21.05 -7.98
CA PHE A 9 -0.48 20.42 -6.74
C PHE A 9 0.64 20.42 -5.68
N ASN A 10 1.07 21.60 -5.26
CA ASN A 10 2.21 21.75 -4.35
C ASN A 10 1.91 21.49 -2.85
N SER A 11 0.77 20.86 -2.52
CA SER A 11 0.42 20.59 -1.12
C SER A 11 1.08 19.31 -0.60
N GLY A 12 1.37 19.28 0.71
CA GLY A 12 1.93 18.10 1.38
C GLY A 12 1.11 16.83 1.15
N PHE A 13 -0.21 16.97 1.08
CA PHE A 13 -1.12 15.84 0.80
C PHE A 13 -0.89 15.22 -0.58
N PHE A 14 -0.80 16.03 -1.64
CA PHE A 14 -0.62 15.52 -2.99
C PHE A 14 0.75 14.86 -3.18
N ARG A 15 1.79 15.37 -2.52
CA ARG A 15 3.11 14.72 -2.51
C ARG A 15 3.06 13.31 -1.91
N ILE A 16 2.32 13.14 -0.82
CA ILE A 16 2.11 11.82 -0.19
C ILE A 16 1.36 10.89 -1.15
N VAL A 17 0.27 11.35 -1.76
CA VAL A 17 -0.52 10.54 -2.70
C VAL A 17 0.30 10.11 -3.93
N ILE A 18 1.18 10.98 -4.45
CA ILE A 18 2.07 10.62 -5.57
C ILE A 18 3.09 9.57 -5.14
N ALA A 19 3.73 9.75 -3.99
CA ALA A 19 4.69 8.76 -3.48
C ALA A 19 4.01 7.42 -3.19
N ASP A 20 2.81 7.45 -2.60
CA ASP A 20 1.99 6.29 -2.30
C ASP A 20 1.67 5.52 -3.59
N TYR A 21 1.23 6.22 -4.64
CA TYR A 21 1.04 5.64 -5.96
C TYR A 21 2.31 4.96 -6.51
N CYS A 22 3.48 5.59 -6.38
CA CYS A 22 4.74 4.99 -6.87
C CYS A 22 5.12 3.72 -6.10
N PHE A 23 5.03 3.73 -4.76
CA PHE A 23 5.30 2.55 -3.93
C PHE A 23 4.30 1.43 -4.17
N ASN A 24 3.03 1.77 -4.40
CA ASN A 24 1.98 0.84 -4.74
C ASN A 24 2.19 0.21 -6.12
N LEU A 25 2.55 1.01 -7.12
CA LEU A 25 2.90 0.49 -8.46
C LEU A 25 4.11 -0.46 -8.38
N PHE A 26 5.14 -0.07 -7.63
CA PHE A 26 6.30 -0.93 -7.38
C PHE A 26 5.90 -2.23 -6.69
N THR A 27 5.05 -2.16 -5.66
CA THR A 27 4.53 -3.32 -4.94
C THR A 27 3.77 -4.24 -5.88
N TYR A 28 2.90 -3.67 -6.73
CA TYR A 28 2.11 -4.42 -7.71
C TYR A 28 3.01 -5.17 -8.69
N LEU A 29 4.00 -4.49 -9.28
CA LEU A 29 4.96 -5.11 -10.20
C LEU A 29 5.78 -6.20 -9.53
N ASN A 30 6.30 -5.95 -8.33
CA ASN A 30 7.05 -6.95 -7.57
C ASN A 30 6.20 -8.18 -7.25
N SER A 31 4.95 -7.97 -6.86
CA SER A 31 4.02 -9.05 -6.53
C SER A 31 3.52 -9.83 -7.74
N MET A 32 3.72 -9.36 -8.98
CA MET A 32 3.53 -10.22 -10.15
C MET A 32 4.49 -11.42 -10.12
N VAL A 33 5.75 -11.15 -9.81
CA VAL A 33 6.78 -12.19 -9.72
C VAL A 33 6.59 -13.02 -8.46
N THR A 34 6.44 -12.40 -7.29
CA THR A 34 6.49 -13.17 -6.03
C THR A 34 5.19 -13.83 -5.62
N LEU A 35 4.05 -13.44 -6.21
CA LEU A 35 2.74 -13.84 -5.67
C LEU A 35 1.70 -14.13 -6.76
N ARG A 36 1.38 -13.19 -7.65
CA ARG A 36 0.22 -13.32 -8.56
C ARG A 36 0.42 -14.36 -9.64
N VAL A 37 1.50 -14.28 -10.42
CA VAL A 37 1.74 -15.26 -11.50
C VAL A 37 2.00 -16.66 -10.92
N PRO A 38 2.80 -16.83 -9.85
CA PRO A 38 2.94 -18.14 -9.21
C PRO A 38 1.62 -18.70 -8.67
N ASN A 39 0.84 -17.90 -7.93
CA ASN A 39 -0.44 -18.34 -7.38
C ASN A 39 -1.49 -18.60 -8.46
N GLY A 40 -1.33 -18.03 -9.66
CA GLY A 40 -2.21 -18.25 -10.81
C GLY A 40 -1.78 -19.41 -11.70
N THR A 41 -0.66 -20.08 -11.39
CA THR A 41 -0.11 -21.16 -12.21
C THR A 41 -0.32 -22.51 -11.52
N CYS A 42 -1.10 -23.37 -12.18
CA CYS A 42 -1.32 -24.76 -11.82
C CYS A 42 -0.21 -25.67 -12.34
N LYS A 43 -0.14 -26.92 -11.86
CA LYS A 43 0.89 -27.88 -12.30
C LYS A 43 0.83 -28.21 -13.79
N SER A 44 -0.35 -28.15 -14.40
CA SER A 44 -0.55 -28.41 -15.83
C SER A 44 -0.59 -27.14 -16.70
N CYS A 45 -0.35 -25.98 -16.10
CA CYS A 45 -0.43 -24.70 -16.79
C CYS A 45 0.84 -24.45 -17.64
N ALA A 46 0.72 -23.61 -18.68
CA ALA A 46 1.81 -23.36 -19.62
C ALA A 46 3.09 -22.76 -19.01
N LEU A 47 2.99 -22.16 -17.81
CA LEU A 47 4.12 -21.58 -17.07
C LEU A 47 4.66 -22.52 -15.98
N ALA A 48 4.13 -23.74 -15.83
CA ALA A 48 4.54 -24.67 -14.77
C ALA A 48 6.03 -25.00 -14.87
N ASP A 49 6.51 -25.38 -16.07
CA ASP A 49 7.93 -25.71 -16.32
C ASP A 49 8.87 -24.58 -15.89
N PHE A 50 8.48 -23.32 -16.11
CA PHE A 50 9.26 -22.16 -15.68
C PHE A 50 9.41 -22.08 -14.15
N PHE A 51 8.35 -22.38 -13.40
CA PHE A 51 8.40 -22.36 -11.93
C PHE A 51 9.08 -23.60 -11.34
N GLU A 52 8.96 -24.76 -12.00
CA GLU A 52 9.69 -25.98 -11.62
C GLU A 52 11.20 -25.82 -11.87
N ASP A 53 11.59 -25.23 -13.01
CA ASP A 53 12.99 -24.89 -13.32
C ASP A 53 13.60 -23.91 -12.32
N LEU A 54 12.77 -23.06 -11.71
CA LEU A 54 13.13 -22.14 -10.62
C LEU A 54 12.81 -22.71 -9.22
N GLY A 55 12.65 -24.03 -9.14
CA GLY A 55 12.39 -24.75 -7.91
C GLY A 55 13.62 -24.98 -7.04
N LYS A 56 13.44 -25.80 -6.00
CA LYS A 56 14.47 -26.11 -5.00
C LYS A 56 15.74 -26.73 -5.59
N GLU A 57 15.61 -27.57 -6.62
CA GLU A 57 16.73 -28.31 -7.20
C GLU A 57 17.69 -27.42 -8.00
N ASN A 58 17.21 -26.26 -8.47
CA ASN A 58 17.98 -25.30 -9.26
C ASN A 58 18.26 -23.99 -8.48
N GLN A 59 18.21 -24.03 -7.15
CA GLN A 59 18.36 -22.87 -6.25
C GLN A 59 19.49 -21.91 -6.62
N ASN A 60 20.65 -22.42 -7.07
CA ASN A 60 21.79 -21.58 -7.46
C ASN A 60 21.52 -20.68 -8.68
N LYS A 61 20.67 -21.12 -9.62
CA LYS A 61 20.22 -20.29 -10.77
C LYS A 61 19.04 -19.40 -10.40
N THR A 62 18.20 -19.89 -9.52
CA THR A 62 16.99 -19.25 -9.00
C THR A 62 17.30 -18.04 -8.13
N ALA A 63 18.36 -18.13 -7.32
CA ALA A 63 18.74 -17.13 -6.33
C ALA A 63 18.94 -15.73 -6.95
N ASP A 64 19.73 -15.63 -8.02
CA ASP A 64 20.18 -14.34 -8.54
C ASP A 64 19.02 -13.44 -9.02
N PHE A 65 17.99 -14.03 -9.63
CA PHE A 65 16.80 -13.29 -10.08
C PHE A 65 15.82 -13.06 -8.92
N LEU A 66 15.48 -14.09 -8.16
CA LEU A 66 14.38 -14.04 -7.18
C LEU A 66 14.75 -13.30 -5.90
N TYR A 67 16.03 -13.22 -5.57
CA TYR A 67 16.52 -12.58 -4.35
C TYR A 67 16.04 -11.15 -4.18
N ILE A 68 16.15 -10.34 -5.23
CA ILE A 68 15.72 -8.93 -5.21
C ILE A 68 14.19 -8.84 -5.03
N PHE A 69 13.43 -9.64 -5.78
CA PHE A 69 11.97 -9.63 -5.69
C PHE A 69 11.47 -10.11 -4.32
N TYR A 70 12.14 -11.10 -3.74
CA TYR A 70 11.81 -11.64 -2.43
C TYR A 70 12.15 -10.66 -1.31
N PHE A 71 13.30 -9.98 -1.39
CA PHE A 71 13.64 -8.89 -0.47
C PHE A 71 12.58 -7.78 -0.50
N PHE A 72 12.20 -7.33 -1.70
CA PHE A 72 11.18 -6.30 -1.86
C PHE A 72 9.78 -6.79 -1.49
N HIS A 73 9.47 -8.09 -1.59
CA HIS A 73 8.19 -8.65 -1.16
C HIS A 73 7.89 -8.33 0.31
N PHE A 74 8.87 -8.57 1.19
CA PHE A 74 8.75 -8.19 2.60
C PHE A 74 8.82 -6.67 2.79
N GLY A 75 9.65 -5.98 2.02
CA GLY A 75 9.77 -4.52 2.05
C GLY A 75 8.46 -3.79 1.71
N ASN A 76 7.68 -4.32 0.78
CA ASN A 76 6.43 -3.73 0.31
C ASN A 76 5.40 -3.57 1.42
N ALA A 77 5.31 -4.53 2.35
CA ALA A 77 4.42 -4.41 3.51
C ALA A 77 4.79 -3.18 4.37
N TYR A 78 6.08 -2.91 4.58
CA TYR A 78 6.51 -1.70 5.28
C TYR A 78 6.09 -0.44 4.53
N PHE A 79 6.30 -0.37 3.21
CA PHE A 79 5.93 0.80 2.42
C PHE A 79 4.42 1.06 2.42
N GLN A 80 3.61 0.06 2.12
CA GLN A 80 2.15 0.18 2.04
C GLN A 80 1.53 0.61 3.39
N TYR A 81 1.97 0.00 4.48
CA TYR A 81 1.45 0.32 5.81
C TYR A 81 1.93 1.71 6.27
N SER A 82 3.19 2.05 6.01
CA SER A 82 3.73 3.37 6.31
C SER A 82 2.98 4.48 5.57
N MET A 83 2.77 4.33 4.25
CA MET A 83 2.11 5.35 3.44
C MET A 83 0.66 5.58 3.89
N THR A 84 -0.05 4.50 4.21
CA THR A 84 -1.40 4.60 4.77
C THR A 84 -1.41 5.35 6.10
N THR A 85 -0.50 5.03 7.02
CA THR A 85 -0.38 5.73 8.31
C THR A 85 0.06 7.18 8.13
N LEU A 86 0.95 7.47 7.17
CA LEU A 86 1.42 8.82 6.83
C LEU A 86 0.29 9.69 6.28
N MET A 87 -0.62 9.11 5.49
CA MET A 87 -1.84 9.79 5.06
C MET A 87 -2.73 10.16 6.25
N SER A 88 -2.98 9.22 7.17
CA SER A 88 -3.74 9.51 8.40
C SER A 88 -3.06 10.58 9.25
N LEU A 89 -1.72 10.56 9.36
CA LEU A 89 -0.95 11.59 10.07
C LEU A 89 -1.11 12.95 9.40
N ASN A 90 -1.01 13.01 8.07
CA ASN A 90 -1.18 14.23 7.31
C ASN A 90 -2.57 14.83 7.46
N ARG A 91 -3.61 14.00 7.53
CA ARG A 91 -4.98 14.46 7.83
C ARG A 91 -5.08 14.99 9.25
N ALA A 92 -4.58 14.24 10.24
CA ALA A 92 -4.56 14.70 11.62
C ALA A 92 -3.83 16.05 11.75
N THR A 93 -2.62 16.19 11.22
CA THR A 93 -1.88 17.46 11.25
C THR A 93 -2.65 18.59 10.56
N SER A 94 -3.35 18.32 9.44
CA SER A 94 -4.13 19.35 8.76
C SER A 94 -5.33 19.86 9.57
N ILE A 95 -5.92 19.00 10.42
CA ILE A 95 -7.06 19.35 11.29
C ILE A 95 -6.56 20.04 12.58
N PHE A 96 -5.49 19.53 13.17
CA PHE A 96 -4.96 20.07 14.44
C PHE A 96 -4.12 21.34 14.25
N PHE A 97 -3.37 21.44 13.16
CA PHE A 97 -2.42 22.51 12.89
C PHE A 97 -2.62 23.13 11.50
N TYR A 98 -3.86 23.49 11.17
CA TYR A 98 -4.28 24.00 9.86
C TYR A 98 -3.33 25.05 9.27
N PHE A 99 -2.96 26.10 10.03
CA PHE A 99 -2.13 27.20 9.55
C PHE A 99 -0.67 26.82 9.26
N SER A 100 -0.14 25.81 9.95
CA SER A 100 1.28 25.42 9.86
C SER A 100 1.49 24.13 9.07
N ASN A 101 0.41 23.46 8.66
CA ASN A 101 0.45 22.14 8.03
C ASN A 101 1.43 22.08 6.85
N GLU A 102 1.33 23.01 5.89
CA GLU A 102 2.20 23.00 4.70
C GLU A 102 3.67 23.26 5.02
N LYS A 103 3.98 24.04 6.06
CA LYS A 103 5.37 24.26 6.50
C LYS A 103 5.95 23.00 7.13
N ILE A 104 5.17 22.33 7.98
CA ILE A 104 5.55 21.07 8.64
C ILE A 104 5.83 20.00 7.57
N TRP A 105 4.92 19.81 6.63
CA TRP A 105 5.02 18.74 5.63
C TRP A 105 6.12 18.92 4.59
N LYS A 106 6.64 20.13 4.40
CA LYS A 106 7.85 20.33 3.57
C LYS A 106 9.08 19.64 4.14
N VAL A 107 9.19 19.56 5.47
CA VAL A 107 10.33 18.94 6.17
C VAL A 107 10.01 17.49 6.55
N VAL A 108 8.81 17.25 7.10
CA VAL A 108 8.41 15.93 7.57
C VAL A 108 8.36 14.92 6.43
N PHE A 109 7.76 15.27 5.29
CA PHE A 109 7.58 14.34 4.16
C PHE A 109 8.88 13.66 3.68
N PRO A 110 9.93 14.38 3.23
CA PRO A 110 11.14 13.73 2.75
C PRO A 110 11.85 12.94 3.86
N THR A 111 11.82 13.45 5.09
CA THR A 111 12.41 12.78 6.26
C THR A 111 11.72 11.46 6.56
N THR A 112 10.39 11.43 6.49
CA THR A 112 9.60 10.21 6.72
C THR A 112 9.82 9.19 5.61
N ILE A 113 9.94 9.60 4.34
CA ILE A 113 10.25 8.68 3.24
C ILE A 113 11.63 8.04 3.43
N GLY A 114 12.65 8.83 3.78
CA GLY A 114 13.99 8.31 4.08
C GLY A 114 13.98 7.31 5.23
N LEU A 115 13.29 7.65 6.33
CA LEU A 115 13.15 6.78 7.49
C LEU A 115 12.43 5.46 7.14
N MET A 116 11.36 5.52 6.32
CA MET A 116 10.64 4.33 5.86
C MET A 116 11.53 3.37 5.10
N ILE A 117 12.38 3.89 4.20
CA ILE A 117 13.33 3.06 3.43
C ILE A 117 14.34 2.42 4.38
N VAL A 118 14.92 3.17 5.32
CA VAL A 118 15.88 2.63 6.30
C VAL A 118 15.23 1.55 7.16
N ILE A 119 14.01 1.78 7.65
CA ILE A 119 13.24 0.81 8.45
C ILE A 119 13.01 -0.46 7.62
N ALA A 120 12.49 -0.32 6.39
CA ALA A 120 12.22 -1.46 5.52
C ALA A 120 13.48 -2.30 5.32
N VAL A 121 14.58 -1.67 4.87
CA VAL A 121 15.87 -2.35 4.63
C VAL A 121 16.41 -3.00 5.91
N TRP A 122 16.35 -2.31 7.04
CA TRP A 122 16.85 -2.83 8.30
C TRP A 122 16.10 -4.07 8.74
N PHE A 123 14.76 -4.05 8.73
CA PHE A 123 13.97 -5.20 9.18
C PHE A 123 13.92 -6.35 8.17
N THR A 124 14.12 -6.10 6.88
CA THR A 124 14.18 -7.16 5.85
C THR A 124 15.59 -7.69 5.59
N ARG A 125 16.62 -7.16 6.25
CA ARG A 125 18.02 -7.60 6.06
C ARG A 125 18.23 -9.10 6.29
N THR A 126 17.42 -9.75 7.12
CA THR A 126 17.54 -11.19 7.37
C THR A 126 17.16 -12.02 6.16
N ILE A 127 16.30 -11.50 5.28
CA ILE A 127 15.95 -12.13 3.99
C ILE A 127 17.15 -12.15 3.04
N LEU A 128 18.09 -11.20 3.19
CA LEU A 128 19.30 -11.17 2.39
C LEU A 128 20.24 -12.36 2.68
N ALA A 129 20.04 -13.08 3.78
CA ALA A 129 20.80 -14.30 4.07
C ALA A 129 20.11 -15.58 3.54
N SER A 130 18.95 -15.44 2.89
CA SER A 130 18.11 -16.56 2.45
C SER A 130 18.15 -16.72 0.93
N VAL A 131 18.07 -17.98 0.47
CA VAL A 131 18.00 -18.31 -0.96
C VAL A 131 16.54 -18.63 -1.33
N PRO A 132 15.85 -17.72 -2.04
CA PRO A 132 14.45 -17.96 -2.41
C PRO A 132 14.31 -18.93 -3.58
N TYR A 133 13.22 -19.68 -3.58
CA TYR A 133 12.82 -20.58 -4.66
C TYR A 133 11.30 -20.76 -4.70
N TYR A 134 10.79 -21.28 -5.82
CA TYR A 134 9.37 -21.63 -5.91
C TYR A 134 9.11 -23.04 -5.36
N MET A 135 8.02 -23.16 -4.62
CA MET A 135 7.51 -24.41 -4.09
C MET A 135 6.07 -24.59 -4.53
N TYR A 136 5.78 -25.75 -5.11
CA TYR A 136 4.44 -26.13 -5.49
C TYR A 136 3.64 -26.62 -4.27
N ASN A 137 2.39 -26.15 -4.15
CA ASN A 137 1.45 -26.56 -3.12
C ASN A 137 0.34 -27.41 -3.74
N GLU A 138 0.38 -28.72 -3.48
CA GLU A 138 -0.58 -29.69 -4.01
C GLU A 138 -2.02 -29.45 -3.54
N SER A 139 -2.23 -28.87 -2.35
CA SER A 139 -3.58 -28.66 -1.81
C SER A 139 -4.33 -27.53 -2.50
N LEU A 140 -3.60 -26.57 -3.07
CA LEU A 140 -4.16 -25.40 -3.74
C LEU A 140 -3.90 -25.40 -5.25
N ASP A 141 -3.07 -26.32 -5.75
CA ASP A 141 -2.60 -26.37 -7.15
C ASP A 141 -1.99 -25.02 -7.58
N ILE A 142 -1.04 -24.53 -6.76
CA ILE A 142 -0.38 -23.25 -6.99
C ILE A 142 1.12 -23.31 -6.70
N TYR A 143 1.89 -22.42 -7.33
CA TYR A 143 3.27 -22.13 -6.92
C TYR A 143 3.32 -20.99 -5.92
N SER A 144 4.23 -21.07 -4.96
CA SER A 144 4.48 -20.03 -3.97
C SER A 144 5.98 -19.85 -3.75
N ILE A 145 6.41 -18.61 -3.50
CA ILE A 145 7.81 -18.34 -3.19
C ILE A 145 8.10 -18.65 -1.71
N THR A 146 9.20 -19.34 -1.46
CA THR A 146 9.70 -19.69 -0.13
C THR A 146 11.22 -19.60 -0.10
N ALA A 147 11.84 -19.85 1.04
CA ALA A 147 13.28 -19.84 1.19
C ALA A 147 13.79 -21.07 1.97
N ASP A 148 15.10 -21.29 1.90
CA ASP A 148 15.81 -22.41 2.54
C ASP A 148 16.00 -22.22 4.04
N THR A 149 16.19 -20.97 4.48
CA THR A 149 16.33 -20.60 5.89
C THR A 149 14.99 -20.32 6.57
N ASP A 150 14.98 -20.37 7.90
CA ASP A 150 13.82 -19.97 8.69
C ASP A 150 13.55 -18.45 8.60
N ILE A 151 12.56 -18.10 7.80
CA ILE A 151 12.07 -16.74 7.57
C ILE A 151 11.05 -16.27 8.63
N LEU A 152 10.76 -17.08 9.64
CA LEU A 152 9.76 -16.77 10.67
C LEU A 152 10.06 -15.45 11.40
N SER A 153 11.34 -15.15 11.65
CA SER A 153 11.76 -13.89 12.25
C SER A 153 11.35 -12.67 11.41
N ALA A 154 11.50 -12.76 10.08
CA ALA A 154 11.10 -11.68 9.18
C ALA A 154 9.58 -11.48 9.18
N TYR A 155 8.79 -12.57 9.19
CA TYR A 155 7.34 -12.50 9.31
C TYR A 155 6.88 -11.84 10.62
N TRP A 156 7.49 -12.20 11.75
CA TRP A 156 7.16 -11.56 13.04
C TRP A 156 7.53 -10.08 13.07
N ASN A 157 8.65 -9.69 12.46
CA ASN A 157 9.02 -8.28 12.34
C ASN A 157 7.98 -7.51 11.51
N VAL A 158 7.52 -8.07 10.39
CA VAL A 158 6.48 -7.46 9.56
C VAL A 158 5.15 -7.38 10.32
N ILE A 159 4.72 -8.44 11.01
CA ILE A 159 3.47 -8.43 11.79
C ILE A 159 3.49 -7.36 12.88
N ARG A 160 4.57 -7.28 13.66
CA ARG A 160 4.71 -6.26 14.71
C ARG A 160 4.64 -4.86 14.12
N TYR A 161 5.27 -4.64 12.97
CA TYR A 161 5.22 -3.38 12.27
C TYR A 161 3.82 -3.04 11.75
N MET A 162 3.14 -4.00 11.10
CA MET A 162 1.76 -3.83 10.63
C MET A 162 0.82 -3.48 11.78
N ALA A 163 0.93 -4.17 12.92
CA ALA A 163 0.13 -3.89 14.11
C ALA A 163 0.38 -2.46 14.62
N PHE A 164 1.64 -2.04 14.73
CA PHE A 164 1.99 -0.67 15.11
C PHE A 164 1.41 0.38 14.15
N ALA A 165 1.53 0.16 12.84
CA ALA A 165 1.04 1.08 11.81
C ALA A 165 -0.50 1.19 11.80
N VAL A 166 -1.21 0.07 11.97
CA VAL A 166 -2.68 0.01 12.10
C VAL A 166 -3.14 0.75 13.35
N LEU A 167 -2.54 0.45 14.52
CA LEU A 167 -2.90 1.13 15.76
C LEU A 167 -2.68 2.64 15.65
N SER A 168 -1.55 3.06 15.07
CA SER A 168 -1.25 4.47 14.84
C SER A 168 -2.28 5.11 13.90
N SER A 169 -2.65 4.45 12.80
CA SER A 169 -3.60 5.02 11.83
C SER A 169 -5.02 5.13 12.41
N VAL A 170 -5.46 4.14 13.21
CA VAL A 170 -6.74 4.16 13.93
C VAL A 170 -6.76 5.28 14.96
N ILE A 171 -5.70 5.44 15.78
CA ILE A 171 -5.61 6.51 16.77
C ILE A 171 -5.68 7.89 16.08
N LEU A 172 -4.85 8.11 15.05
CA LEU A 172 -4.81 9.39 14.32
C LEU A 172 -6.15 9.76 13.69
N ASN A 173 -6.81 8.80 13.04
CA ASN A 173 -8.13 9.01 12.45
C ASN A 173 -9.20 9.25 13.53
N THR A 174 -9.16 8.52 14.64
CA THR A 174 -10.09 8.71 15.77
C THR A 174 -9.92 10.10 16.39
N SER A 175 -8.68 10.52 16.67
CA SER A 175 -8.37 11.87 17.16
C SER A 175 -8.84 12.95 16.20
N SER A 176 -8.70 12.72 14.89
CA SER A 176 -9.18 13.64 13.84
C SER A 176 -10.69 13.80 13.88
N VAL A 177 -11.45 12.71 14.02
CA VAL A 177 -12.92 12.73 14.15
C VAL A 177 -13.36 13.40 15.45
N MET A 178 -12.69 13.13 16.57
CA MET A 178 -13.00 13.76 17.85
C MET A 178 -12.78 15.27 17.76
N LYS A 179 -11.64 15.72 17.23
CA LYS A 179 -11.35 17.15 17.07
C LYS A 179 -12.34 17.82 16.13
N LEU A 180 -12.73 17.14 15.05
CA LEU A 180 -13.75 17.62 14.12
C LEU A 180 -15.09 17.89 14.80
N LYS A 181 -15.54 17.00 15.68
CA LYS A 181 -16.78 17.19 16.45
C LYS A 181 -16.72 18.36 17.44
N LEU A 182 -15.52 18.68 17.93
CA LEU A 182 -15.28 19.76 18.89
C LEU A 182 -15.04 21.12 18.21
N MET A 183 -14.72 21.14 16.92
CA MET A 183 -14.51 22.39 16.18
C MET A 183 -15.85 23.04 15.82
N GLN A 184 -16.01 24.32 16.16
CA GLN A 184 -17.15 25.13 15.70
C GLN A 184 -17.01 25.54 14.22
N GLN A 185 -15.78 25.47 13.68
CA GLN A 185 -15.46 25.85 12.31
C GLN A 185 -15.89 24.74 11.34
N LYS A 186 -16.72 25.08 10.34
CA LYS A 186 -17.11 24.13 9.30
C LYS A 186 -15.92 23.89 8.37
N LEU A 187 -15.37 22.68 8.39
CA LEU A 187 -14.41 22.24 7.38
C LEU A 187 -15.08 22.16 6.00
N SER A 188 -14.26 22.31 4.96
CA SER A 188 -14.76 22.16 3.60
C SER A 188 -15.23 20.72 3.35
N THR A 189 -16.22 20.55 2.47
CA THR A 189 -16.69 19.22 2.05
C THR A 189 -15.55 18.35 1.53
N VAL A 190 -14.55 18.98 0.89
CA VAL A 190 -13.35 18.30 0.39
C VAL A 190 -12.53 17.70 1.53
N GLU A 191 -12.29 18.43 2.61
CA GLU A 191 -11.50 17.91 3.74
C GLU A 191 -12.21 16.79 4.49
N ARG A 192 -13.55 16.88 4.64
CA ARG A 192 -14.34 15.81 5.23
C ARG A 192 -14.29 14.52 4.39
N ASN A 193 -14.36 14.68 3.07
CA ASN A 193 -14.24 13.59 2.12
C ASN A 193 -12.83 12.95 2.15
N LEU A 194 -11.78 13.76 2.31
CA LEU A 194 -10.41 13.26 2.47
C LEU A 194 -10.19 12.56 3.82
N LEU A 195 -10.87 12.99 4.89
CA LEU A 195 -10.84 12.27 6.18
C LEU A 195 -11.57 10.91 6.08
N PHE A 196 -12.71 10.88 5.40
CA PHE A 196 -13.41 9.61 5.14
C PHE A 196 -12.57 8.65 4.29
N ALA A 197 -11.78 9.18 3.36
CA ALA A 197 -10.82 8.41 2.59
C ALA A 197 -9.80 7.71 3.49
N THR A 198 -9.15 8.44 4.42
CA THR A 198 -8.14 7.85 5.30
C THR A 198 -8.71 6.89 6.33
N ILE A 199 -9.95 7.11 6.78
CA ILE A 199 -10.66 6.14 7.63
C ILE A 199 -10.89 4.83 6.87
N THR A 200 -11.41 4.92 5.64
CA THR A 200 -11.62 3.74 4.79
C THR A 200 -10.31 3.00 4.54
N SER A 201 -9.22 3.71 4.22
CA SER A 201 -7.90 3.10 4.05
C SER A 201 -7.38 2.42 5.32
N SER A 202 -7.62 2.97 6.52
CA SER A 202 -7.29 2.28 7.78
C SER A 202 -8.07 0.98 7.98
N PHE A 203 -9.35 0.92 7.55
CA PHE A 203 -10.11 -0.34 7.59
C PHE A 203 -9.52 -1.39 6.64
N VAL A 204 -9.13 -0.97 5.43
CA VAL A 204 -8.43 -1.84 4.46
C VAL A 204 -7.13 -2.37 5.05
N GLN A 205 -6.33 -1.50 5.68
CA GLN A 205 -5.08 -1.84 6.37
C GLN A 205 -5.28 -2.87 7.48
N CYS A 206 -6.36 -2.74 8.26
CA CYS A 206 -6.72 -3.70 9.30
C CYS A 206 -7.10 -5.07 8.72
N ALA A 207 -7.94 -5.11 7.68
CA ALA A 207 -8.34 -6.35 7.02
C ALA A 207 -7.14 -7.10 6.42
N ALA A 208 -6.23 -6.40 5.74
CA ALA A 208 -5.01 -6.99 5.19
C ALA A 208 -4.06 -7.51 6.28
N ALA A 209 -3.99 -6.83 7.43
CA ALA A 209 -3.16 -7.26 8.57
C ALA A 209 -3.75 -8.54 9.19
N ALA A 210 -5.07 -8.60 9.33
CA ALA A 210 -5.77 -9.78 9.82
C ALA A 210 -5.54 -10.98 8.89
N ASN A 211 -5.63 -10.79 7.57
CA ASN A 211 -5.33 -11.86 6.60
C ASN A 211 -3.90 -12.40 6.77
N THR A 212 -2.91 -11.50 6.90
CA THR A 212 -1.51 -11.89 7.09
C THR A 212 -1.28 -12.56 8.45
N PHE A 213 -2.01 -12.17 9.49
CA PHE A 213 -1.95 -12.83 10.80
C PHE A 213 -2.55 -14.23 10.76
N LEU A 214 -3.73 -14.41 10.16
CA LEU A 214 -4.37 -15.72 9.95
C LEU A 214 -3.44 -16.66 9.17
N LEU A 215 -2.78 -16.13 8.16
CA LEU A 215 -1.77 -16.84 7.40
C LEU A 215 -0.64 -17.37 8.32
N GLN A 216 -0.16 -16.59 9.29
CA GLN A 216 0.92 -17.05 10.17
C GLN A 216 0.48 -18.04 11.26
N LEU A 217 -0.82 -18.16 11.54
CA LEU A 217 -1.33 -19.19 12.45
C LEU A 217 -1.25 -20.60 11.86
N ASP A 218 -1.28 -20.72 10.53
CA ASP A 218 -1.19 -22.00 9.82
C ASP A 218 -0.07 -21.96 8.76
N LEU A 219 1.16 -22.10 9.25
CA LEU A 219 2.38 -22.11 8.43
C LEU A 219 2.36 -23.18 7.34
N LYS A 220 1.70 -24.32 7.59
CA LYS A 220 1.64 -25.45 6.64
C LYS A 220 0.49 -25.32 5.65
N ARG A 221 -0.41 -24.33 5.80
CA ARG A 221 -1.56 -24.10 4.92
C ARG A 221 -2.47 -25.33 4.82
N THR A 222 -2.56 -26.12 5.88
CA THR A 222 -3.34 -27.37 5.88
C THR A 222 -4.79 -27.15 6.29
N THR A 223 -5.07 -26.05 6.98
CA THR A 223 -6.41 -25.69 7.42
C THR A 223 -7.14 -24.88 6.35
N LEU A 224 -8.47 -24.96 6.33
CA LEU A 224 -9.34 -24.14 5.48
C LEU A 224 -9.02 -22.63 5.61
N TRP A 225 -8.73 -22.17 6.83
CA TRP A 225 -8.41 -20.76 7.09
C TRP A 225 -7.04 -20.35 6.55
N GLY A 226 -6.02 -21.21 6.68
CA GLY A 226 -4.70 -20.98 6.11
C GLY A 226 -4.71 -20.97 4.58
N GLN A 227 -5.49 -21.87 3.98
CA GLN A 227 -5.73 -21.94 2.53
C GLN A 227 -6.47 -20.70 2.02
N PHE A 228 -7.57 -20.31 2.68
CA PHE A 228 -8.30 -19.10 2.36
C PHE A 228 -7.42 -17.86 2.48
N ALA A 229 -6.63 -17.76 3.55
CA ALA A 229 -5.72 -16.63 3.74
C ALA A 229 -4.68 -16.55 2.62
N GLN A 230 -4.10 -17.68 2.20
CA GLN A 230 -3.16 -17.77 1.08
C GLN A 230 -3.78 -17.31 -0.23
N LEU A 231 -5.01 -17.75 -0.52
CA LEU A 231 -5.77 -17.33 -1.70
C LEU A 231 -6.11 -15.83 -1.66
N MET A 232 -6.38 -15.28 -0.48
CA MET A 232 -6.75 -13.87 -0.28
C MET A 232 -5.57 -12.89 -0.21
N LEU A 233 -4.32 -13.38 -0.13
CA LEU A 233 -3.13 -12.52 -0.08
C LEU A 233 -3.01 -11.54 -1.26
N PRO A 234 -3.14 -11.98 -2.53
CA PRO A 234 -3.05 -11.07 -3.67
C PRO A 234 -4.14 -10.00 -3.61
N PHE A 235 -5.37 -10.40 -3.27
CA PHE A 235 -6.51 -9.50 -3.16
C PHE A 235 -6.34 -8.49 -2.02
N SER A 236 -5.79 -8.91 -0.88
CA SER A 236 -5.48 -8.02 0.25
C SER A 236 -4.43 -6.97 -0.13
N SER A 237 -3.38 -7.39 -0.84
CA SER A 237 -2.35 -6.47 -1.36
C SER A 237 -2.92 -5.52 -2.42
N ASP A 238 -3.77 -6.01 -3.31
CA ASP A 238 -4.45 -5.20 -4.32
C ASP A 238 -5.39 -4.18 -3.69
N PHE A 239 -6.13 -4.56 -2.65
CA PHE A 239 -7.01 -3.63 -1.96
C PHE A 239 -6.21 -2.51 -1.28
N LEU A 240 -5.04 -2.81 -0.71
CA LEU A 240 -4.14 -1.77 -0.19
C LEU A 240 -3.62 -0.85 -1.30
N THR A 241 -3.24 -1.41 -2.44
CA THR A 241 -2.61 -0.71 -3.57
C THR A 241 -3.59 0.17 -4.34
N ILE A 242 -4.81 -0.33 -4.52
CA ILE A 242 -5.79 0.22 -5.48
C ILE A 242 -6.85 1.04 -4.75
N SER A 243 -7.16 0.77 -3.47
CA SER A 243 -8.24 1.49 -2.77
C SER A 243 -8.00 3.00 -2.74
N GLN A 244 -6.78 3.46 -2.47
CA GLN A 244 -6.46 4.87 -2.26
C GLN A 244 -6.76 5.76 -3.49
N PRO A 245 -6.27 5.47 -4.72
CA PRO A 245 -6.60 6.28 -5.89
C PRO A 245 -8.10 6.26 -6.23
N TYR A 246 -8.78 5.12 -6.08
CA TYR A 246 -10.21 5.02 -6.37
C TYR A 246 -11.05 5.79 -5.34
N ILE A 247 -10.74 5.65 -4.06
CA ILE A 247 -11.36 6.41 -2.97
C ILE A 247 -11.21 7.93 -3.22
N LEU A 248 -10.03 8.38 -3.65
CA LEU A 248 -9.79 9.79 -3.98
C LEU A 248 -10.61 10.26 -5.18
N ILE A 249 -10.74 9.45 -6.23
CA ILE A 249 -11.60 9.76 -7.39
C ILE A 249 -13.07 9.84 -6.94
N PHE A 250 -13.56 8.91 -6.14
CA PHE A 250 -14.95 8.93 -5.69
C PHE A 250 -15.28 10.13 -4.80
N LEU A 251 -14.36 10.50 -3.91
CA LEU A 251 -14.61 11.46 -2.84
C LEU A 251 -14.16 12.90 -3.17
N SER A 252 -13.22 13.11 -4.09
CA SER A 252 -12.71 14.45 -4.43
C SER A 252 -13.27 14.97 -5.76
N SER A 253 -14.22 15.93 -5.68
CA SER A 253 -14.76 16.62 -6.85
C SER A 253 -13.66 17.28 -7.68
N LYS A 254 -12.65 17.90 -7.03
CA LYS A 254 -11.50 18.52 -7.71
C LYS A 254 -10.72 17.51 -8.55
N VAL A 255 -10.47 16.30 -8.02
CA VAL A 255 -9.78 15.23 -8.75
C VAL A 255 -10.62 14.76 -9.93
N ARG A 256 -11.94 14.56 -9.74
CA ARG A 256 -12.83 14.18 -10.84
C ARG A 256 -12.88 15.22 -11.96
N THR A 257 -13.00 16.49 -11.62
CA THR A 257 -13.02 17.57 -12.61
C THR A 257 -11.69 17.67 -13.35
N ALA A 258 -10.56 17.55 -12.65
CA ALA A 258 -9.25 17.53 -13.29
C ALA A 258 -9.07 16.31 -14.22
N MET A 259 -9.57 15.13 -13.82
CA MET A 259 -9.56 13.93 -14.65
C MET A 259 -10.45 14.11 -15.89
N ALA A 260 -11.68 14.57 -15.71
CA ALA A 260 -12.61 14.84 -16.80
C ALA A 260 -12.02 15.85 -17.80
N ASN A 261 -11.39 16.92 -17.31
CA ASN A 261 -10.72 17.87 -18.18
C ASN A 261 -9.54 17.23 -18.93
N MET A 262 -8.78 16.31 -18.34
CA MET A 262 -7.69 15.66 -19.07
C MET A 262 -8.15 14.74 -20.21
N TYR A 263 -9.28 14.03 -20.03
CA TYR A 263 -9.78 13.06 -21.01
C TYR A 263 -10.78 13.67 -22.01
N PHE A 264 -11.54 14.70 -21.61
CA PHE A 264 -12.60 15.31 -22.41
C PHE A 264 -12.27 16.75 -22.88
N SER A 265 -11.21 17.42 -22.39
CA SER A 265 -10.82 18.77 -22.84
C SER A 265 -10.02 18.77 -24.15
N LYS A 266 -10.46 17.98 -25.14
CA LYS A 266 -10.15 18.32 -26.53
C LYS A 266 -11.18 19.26 -27.16
N ASN A 267 -12.32 19.55 -26.50
CA ASN A 267 -13.41 20.33 -27.12
C ASN A 267 -14.27 21.24 -26.20
N SER A 268 -13.84 21.62 -24.99
CA SER A 268 -14.64 22.58 -24.22
C SER A 268 -13.83 23.72 -23.62
N LYS A 269 -13.96 24.89 -24.26
CA LYS A 269 -13.94 26.19 -23.59
C LYS A 269 -15.12 26.21 -22.60
N VAL A 270 -15.01 25.53 -21.47
CA VAL A 270 -15.92 25.78 -20.35
C VAL A 270 -15.43 27.08 -19.73
N ASN A 271 -16.15 28.16 -20.03
CA ASN A 271 -16.00 29.43 -19.36
C ASN A 271 -15.92 29.18 -17.85
N VAL A 272 -14.80 29.59 -17.27
CA VAL A 272 -14.63 29.73 -15.83
C VAL A 272 -15.63 30.80 -15.40
N MET A 273 -16.84 30.39 -15.06
CA MET A 273 -17.78 31.25 -14.33
C MET A 273 -17.27 31.26 -12.90
N PHE A 274 -16.36 32.21 -12.66
CA PHE A 274 -15.99 32.68 -11.34
C PHE A 274 -17.27 32.89 -10.54
N THR A 275 -17.43 32.13 -9.45
CA THR A 275 -18.21 32.60 -8.31
C THR A 275 -17.50 33.86 -7.82
N LYS A 276 -17.96 35.01 -8.32
CA LYS A 276 -17.80 36.28 -7.63
C LYS A 276 -18.42 36.09 -6.25
N THR A 277 -17.58 36.17 -5.23
CA THR A 277 -17.92 36.76 -3.94
C THR A 277 -18.81 37.97 -4.15
N ASN A 278 -19.98 37.98 -3.52
CA ASN A 278 -20.65 39.19 -3.07
C ASN A 278 -21.23 38.87 -1.68
N GLU A 279 -20.68 39.57 -0.69
CA GLU A 279 -21.21 39.92 0.64
C GLU A 279 -21.54 38.81 1.64
#